data_AF-A0A7W4J9T6-F1
#
_entry.id   AF-A0A7W4J9T6-F1
#
_cell.length_a   1.000
_cell.length_b   1.000
_cell.length_c   1.000
_cell.angle_alpha   90.00
_cell.angle_beta   90.00
_cell.angle_gamma   90.00
#
_symmetry.space_group_name_H-M   'P 1'
#
loop_
_entity.id
_entity.type
_entity.pdbx_description
1 polymer ?
#
loop_
_entity_poly.entity_id
_entity_poly.type
_entity_poly.pdbx_seq_one_letter_code
_entity_poly.pdbx_strand_id
1 'polypeptide(L)' 'MSHNYAMPLTPERRLARLLGRIPADWAIRIEKVADAGAVLRWRAAVGLPDAVPQWSAFHDTMPDALEAAWKAARVGRSDA' A
#
# COMPACT_ATOMS: atom_id res chain seq x y z
N MET A 1 -6.69 -37.38 -0.35
CA MET A 1 -7.13 -36.04 -0.78
C MET A 1 -6.58 -35.04 0.23
N SER A 2 -5.60 -34.22 -0.15
CA SER A 2 -4.99 -33.23 0.76
C SER A 2 -5.89 -32.00 0.83
N HIS A 3 -6.44 -31.72 2.01
CA HIS A 3 -7.17 -30.49 2.27
C HIS A 3 -6.16 -29.35 2.47
N ASN A 4 -6.10 -28.42 1.53
CA ASN A 4 -5.28 -27.22 1.66
C ASN A 4 -5.95 -26.27 2.66
N TYR A 5 -5.58 -26.36 3.94
CA TYR A 5 -5.98 -25.41 4.98
C TYR A 5 -5.19 -24.11 4.83
N ALA A 6 -5.32 -23.45 3.67
CA ALA A 6 -4.82 -22.10 3.50
C ALA A 6 -5.67 -21.18 4.39
N MET A 7 -5.16 -20.86 5.58
CA MET A 7 -5.78 -19.90 6.49
C MET A 7 -6.03 -18.59 5.73
N PRO A 8 -7.27 -18.07 5.70
CA PRO A 8 -7.61 -16.87 4.94
C PRO A 8 -6.63 -15.74 5.22
N LEU A 9 -6.22 -15.03 4.18
CA LEU A 9 -5.33 -13.88 4.34
C LEU A 9 -6.16 -12.75 4.96
N THR A 10 -6.17 -12.66 6.29
CA THR A 10 -6.86 -11.56 6.99
C THR A 10 -6.24 -10.22 6.61
N PRO A 11 -6.98 -9.10 6.73
CA PRO A 11 -6.44 -7.76 6.47
C PRO A 11 -5.13 -7.49 7.23
N GLU A 12 -5.00 -7.99 8.46
CA GLU A 12 -3.81 -7.84 9.30
C GLU A 12 -2.61 -8.63 8.74
N ARG A 13 -2.83 -9.88 8.32
CA ARG A 13 -1.77 -10.69 7.70
C ARG A 13 -1.32 -10.11 6.36
N ARG A 14 -2.26 -9.54 5.59
CA ARG A 14 -1.95 -8.82 4.35
C ARG A 14 -1.10 -7.58 4.64
N LEU A 15 -1.49 -6.77 5.62
CA LEU A 15 -0.75 -5.58 6.03
C LEU A 15 0.67 -5.94 6.52
N ALA A 16 0.79 -6.91 7.42
CA ALA A 16 2.09 -7.36 7.93
C ALA A 16 3.01 -7.83 6.80
N ARG A 17 2.47 -8.61 5.85
CA ARG A 17 3.22 -9.05 4.67
C ARG A 17 3.63 -7.89 3.76
N LEU A 18 2.79 -6.87 3.64
CA LEU A 18 3.08 -5.70 2.82
C LEU A 18 4.19 -4.84 3.45
N LEU A 19 4.09 -4.56 4.76
CA LEU A 19 5.11 -3.83 5.50
C LEU A 19 6.46 -4.56 5.47
N GLY A 20 6.46 -5.89 5.62
CA GLY A 20 7.69 -6.68 5.54
C GLY A 20 8.35 -6.74 4.14
N ARG A 21 7.68 -6.24 3.09
CA ARG A 21 8.24 -6.15 1.73
C ARG A 21 8.78 -4.76 1.38
N ILE A 22 8.34 -3.73 2.10
CA ILE A 22 8.80 -2.36 1.87
C ILE A 22 10.20 -2.24 2.49
N PRO A 23 11.21 -1.70 1.77
CA PRO A 23 12.54 -1.50 2.32
C PRO A 23 12.51 -0.64 3.60
N ALA A 24 13.36 -0.96 4.57
CA ALA A 24 13.35 -0.30 5.88
C ALA A 24 13.78 1.18 5.83
N ASP A 25 14.52 1.57 4.78
CA ASP A 25 14.96 2.93 4.50
C ASP A 25 13.92 3.77 3.76
N TRP A 26 12.76 3.18 3.40
CA TRP A 26 11.70 3.88 2.68
C TRP A 26 10.66 4.47 3.63
N ALA A 27 10.21 5.68 3.29
CA ALA A 27 9.12 6.33 3.98
C ALA A 27 7.76 5.78 3.49
N ILE A 28 6.86 5.57 4.46
CA ILE A 28 5.46 5.23 4.22
C ILE A 28 4.61 6.40 4.69
N ARG A 29 3.78 6.94 3.80
CA ARG A 29 2.82 8.01 4.10
C ARG A 29 1.42 7.50 3.80
N ILE A 30 0.49 7.67 4.73
CA ILE A 30 -0.89 7.18 4.60
C ILE A 30 -1.81 8.28 5.08
N GLU A 31 -2.84 8.57 4.29
CA GLU A 31 -3.83 9.59 4.60
C GLU A 31 -5.24 9.08 4.38
N LYS A 32 -6.15 9.46 5.28
CA LYS A 32 -7.59 9.36 5.07
C LYS A 32 -8.12 10.76 4.83
N VAL A 33 -8.56 11.04 3.62
CA VAL A 33 -9.02 12.38 3.20
C VAL A 33 -10.33 12.27 2.45
N ALA A 34 -11.12 13.35 2.46
CA ALA A 34 -12.31 13.44 1.63
C ALA A 34 -11.88 13.52 0.16
N ASP A 35 -12.46 12.67 -0.68
CA ASP A 35 -12.33 12.82 -2.13
C ASP A 35 -13.26 13.93 -2.66
N ALA A 36 -13.27 14.13 -3.98
CA ALA A 36 -14.09 15.17 -4.61
C ALA A 36 -15.60 15.03 -4.34
N GLY A 37 -16.07 13.85 -3.94
CA GLY A 37 -17.46 13.57 -3.56
C GLY A 37 -17.74 13.70 -2.06
N ALA A 38 -16.81 14.27 -1.28
CA ALA A 38 -16.86 14.35 0.18
C ALA A 38 -16.87 12.97 0.88
N VAL A 39 -16.47 11.89 0.18
CA VAL A 39 -16.36 10.55 0.78
C VAL A 39 -14.95 10.38 1.33
N LEU A 40 -14.84 10.02 2.61
CA LEU A 40 -13.53 9.76 3.22
C LEU A 40 -12.92 8.48 2.65
N ARG A 41 -11.82 8.63 1.91
CA ARG A 41 -11.07 7.53 1.29
C ARG A 41 -9.60 7.58 1.64
N TRP A 42 -8.93 6.45 1.46
CA TRP A 42 -7.52 6.27 1.78
C TRP A 42 -6.66 6.48 0.55
N ARG A 43 -5.52 7.13 0.73
CA ARG A 43 -4.41 7.14 -0.22
C ARG A 43 -3.10 6.90 0.52
N ALA A 44 -2.11 6.36 -0.18
CA ALA A 44 -0.78 6.15 0.39
C ALA A 44 0.31 6.54 -0.61
N ALA A 45 1.51 6.83 -0.08
CA ALA A 45 2.72 7.00 -0.86
C ALA A 45 3.84 6.21 -0.20
N VAL A 46 4.65 5.55 -1.01
CA VAL A 46 5.78 4.71 -0.57
C VAL A 46 6.98 5.05 -1.45
N GLY A 47 8.11 5.39 -0.84
CA GLY A 47 9.31 5.79 -1.58
C GLY A 47 10.42 6.29 -0.66
N LEU A 48 11.51 6.80 -1.23
CA LEU A 48 12.59 7.38 -0.45
C LEU A 48 12.08 8.55 0.42
N PRO A 49 12.66 8.77 1.62
CA PRO A 49 12.20 9.81 2.54
C PRO A 49 12.17 11.21 1.91
N ASP A 50 13.19 11.52 1.12
CA ASP A 50 13.40 12.84 0.49
C ASP A 50 12.75 12.98 -0.91
N ALA A 51 12.16 11.90 -1.43
CA ALA A 51 11.47 11.95 -2.73
C ALA A 51 10.11 12.64 -2.61
N VAL A 52 9.69 13.31 -3.69
CA VAL A 52 8.33 13.83 -3.82
C VAL A 52 7.34 12.66 -3.70
N PRO A 53 6.35 12.72 -2.78
CA PRO A 53 5.41 11.62 -2.60
C PRO A 53 4.56 11.37 -3.84
N GLN A 54 4.71 10.20 -4.44
CA GLN A 54 3.80 9.72 -5.48
C GLN A 54 2.62 8.99 -4.82
N TRP A 55 1.51 9.71 -4.64
CA TRP A 55 0.29 9.17 -4.04
C TRP A 55 -0.40 8.15 -4.94
N SER A 56 -0.95 7.10 -4.33
CA SER A 56 -1.90 6.20 -4.97
C SER A 56 -3.21 6.91 -5.34
N ALA A 57 -4.02 6.24 -6.16
CA ALA A 57 -5.44 6.57 -6.24
C ALA A 57 -6.14 6.44 -4.86
N PHE A 58 -7.38 6.89 -4.77
CA PHE A 58 -8.21 6.71 -3.58
C PHE A 58 -8.77 5.29 -3.50
N HIS A 59 -8.74 4.71 -2.30
CA HIS A 59 -9.26 3.38 -1.99
C HIS A 59 -10.14 3.40 -0.74
N ASP A 60 -11.02 2.40 -0.62
CA ASP A 60 -11.94 2.30 0.51
C ASP A 60 -11.24 1.80 1.78
N THR A 61 -10.14 1.06 1.63
CA THR A 61 -9.36 0.51 2.74
C THR A 61 -7.91 0.98 2.71
N MET A 62 -7.32 1.15 3.89
CA MET A 62 -5.92 1.53 4.05
C MET A 62 -4.95 0.49 3.44
N PRO A 63 -5.12 -0.84 3.66
CA PRO A 63 -4.22 -1.83 3.07
C PRO A 63 -4.22 -1.82 1.54
N ASP A 64 -5.37 -1.56 0.91
CA ASP A 64 -5.45 -1.47 -0.55
C ASP A 64 -4.68 -0.25 -1.09
N ALA A 65 -4.82 0.90 -0.43
CA ALA A 65 -4.06 2.11 -0.78
C ALA A 65 -2.55 1.89 -0.64
N LEU A 66 -2.11 1.29 0.47
CA LEU A 66 -0.70 0.99 0.69
C LEU A 66 -0.16 0.00 -0.35
N GLU A 67 -0.94 -1.01 -0.73
CA GLU A 67 -0.53 -1.99 -1.73
C GLU A 67 -0.41 -1.37 -3.12
N ALA A 68 -1.34 -0.49 -3.49
CA ALA A 68 -1.29 0.24 -4.74
C ALA A 68 -0.05 1.14 -4.82
N ALA A 69 0.25 1.89 -3.75
CA ALA A 69 1.44 2.73 -3.66
C ALA A 69 2.74 1.92 -3.80
N TRP A 70 2.84 0.79 -3.09
CA TRP A 70 4.00 -0.10 -3.19
C TRP A 70 4.17 -0.70 -4.59
N LYS A 71 3.08 -1.12 -5.24
CA LYS A 71 3.10 -1.64 -6.62
C LYS A 71 3.57 -0.60 -7.62
N ALA A 72 3.17 0.66 -7.47
CA ALA A 72 3.63 1.74 -8.34
C ALA A 72 5.13 2.00 -8.14
N ALA A 73 5.56 2.15 -6.87
CA ALA A 73 6.93 2.48 -6.53
C ALA A 73 7.94 1.39 -6.96
N ARG A 74 7.56 0.10 -6.89
CA ARG A 74 8.43 -0.99 -7.35
C ARG A 74 8.57 -1.07 -8.87
N VAL A 75 7.54 -0.65 -9.63
CA VAL A 75 7.57 -0.69 -11.11
C VAL A 75 8.46 0.42 -11.63
N GLY A 76 8.37 1.63 -11.07
CA GLY A 76 9.29 2.73 -11.39
C GLY A 76 10.76 2.45 -11.07
N ARG A 77 11.07 1.36 -10.36
CA ARG A 77 12.43 0.90 -10.04
C ARG A 77 13.00 -0.10 -11.05
N SER A 78 12.18 -0.69 -11.92
CA SER A 78 12.64 -1.63 -12.94
C SER A 78 13.12 -0.95 -14.22
N ASP A 79 12.73 0.31 -14.41
CA ASP A 79 13.11 1.15 -15.58
C ASP A 79 14.25 2.15 -15.26
N ALA A 80 14.86 2.07 -14.07
CA ALA A 80 15.92 2.97 -13.59
C ALA A 80 17.24 2.22 -13.36
#